data_AF-A0A855IR31-F1
#
_entry.id   AF-A0A855IR31-F1
#
_cell.length_a   1.000
_cell.length_b   1.000
_cell.length_c   1.000
_cell.angle_alpha   90.00
_cell.angle_beta   90.00
_cell.angle_gamma   90.00
#
_symmetry.space_group_name_H-M   'P 1'
#
loop_
_entity.id
_entity.type
_entity.pdbx_description
1 polymer ?
#
loop_
_entity_poly.entity_id
_entity_poly.type
_entity_poly.pdbx_seq_one_letter_code
_entity_poly.pdbx_strand_id
1 'polypeptide(L)'
;MIQTQPAPGSIIDTNGQPIIGHFDGIPHALNIEQFDYRNSMDTKANAWQRHFHYKQFQFVSIATATHIIGVAIADIRYLGSAFVYLYDIENNQLEECSWLRPLSLDKQVTSSPFQGITHIAGQSIVFEIHDGEWHLRLKTKIINADVRFTPPANSLPMAMCSPTGYSGWTFTQKHNALAVSGHIEAKGNIIDLNQALAGYDFSAGYMRRETSWRWASINTLADQKSIGLNLAAGVNETGTCENVLWVDGSRHLLNPVHFMFNRDDIDHPWTITSQDGRINLTFTPVNQRSEKLNLWVLKSNFRQFIGHFSGSIQDNDGVIHQLENVLGLTEDHFARW
;
A
#
# COMPACT_ATOMS: atom_id res chain seq x y z
N MET A 1 17.13 15.91 5.11
CA MET A 1 16.53 15.46 3.84
C MET A 1 16.91 13.99 3.68
N ILE A 2 15.94 13.11 3.41
CA ILE A 2 16.20 11.67 3.27
C ILE A 2 16.98 11.45 1.98
N GLN A 3 18.12 10.75 2.05
CA GLN A 3 18.97 10.46 0.90
C GLN A 3 18.48 9.20 0.19
N THR A 4 18.50 9.22 -1.14
CA THR A 4 18.22 8.06 -1.99
C THR A 4 19.50 7.55 -2.63
N GLN A 5 19.51 6.26 -2.98
CA GLN A 5 20.56 5.63 -3.76
C GLN A 5 20.00 5.06 -5.07
N PRO A 6 20.86 4.76 -6.06
CA PRO A 6 20.44 4.08 -7.28
C PRO A 6 19.64 2.81 -6.99
N ALA A 7 18.49 2.65 -7.65
CA ALA A 7 17.71 1.41 -7.55
C ALA A 7 18.56 0.22 -8.00
N PRO A 8 18.73 -0.82 -7.16
CA PRO A 8 19.52 -1.97 -7.54
C PRO A 8 18.75 -2.83 -8.54
N GLY A 9 19.46 -3.57 -9.40
CA GLY A 9 18.83 -4.57 -10.27
C GLY A 9 18.06 -5.63 -9.46
N SER A 10 18.51 -5.93 -8.24
CA SER A 10 17.73 -6.71 -7.29
C SER A 10 17.93 -6.28 -5.83
N ILE A 11 16.89 -6.44 -5.00
CA ILE A 11 16.94 -6.16 -3.57
C ILE A 11 17.92 -7.07 -2.82
N ILE A 12 17.98 -8.35 -3.16
CA ILE A 12 18.96 -9.28 -2.56
C ILE A 12 20.20 -9.32 -3.45
N ASP A 13 21.34 -8.96 -2.86
CA ASP A 13 22.64 -8.92 -3.53
C ASP A 13 23.25 -10.32 -3.74
N THR A 14 24.41 -10.36 -4.41
CA THR A 14 25.12 -11.61 -4.69
C THR A 14 25.67 -12.33 -3.46
N ASN A 15 25.74 -11.64 -2.31
CA ASN A 15 26.14 -12.21 -1.03
C ASN A 15 24.93 -12.69 -0.20
N GLY A 16 23.73 -12.61 -0.77
CA GLY A 16 22.48 -12.98 -0.10
C GLY A 16 22.04 -11.98 0.96
N GLN A 17 22.49 -10.73 0.90
CA GLN A 17 22.10 -9.66 1.84
C GLN A 17 21.11 -8.69 1.18
N PRO A 18 20.13 -8.16 1.94
CA PRO A 18 19.24 -7.12 1.44
C PRO A 18 20.00 -5.79 1.32
N ILE A 19 19.86 -5.13 0.18
CA ILE A 19 20.31 -3.75 -0.02
C ILE A 19 19.29 -2.85 0.69
N ILE A 20 19.74 -2.15 1.74
CA ILE A 20 18.91 -1.32 2.61
C ILE A 20 18.96 0.14 2.17
N GLY A 21 17.83 0.85 2.25
CA GLY A 21 17.72 2.29 2.01
C GLY A 21 16.57 2.66 1.08
N HIS A 22 16.44 3.96 0.80
CA HIS A 22 15.51 4.51 -0.18
C HIS A 22 16.14 4.52 -1.57
N PHE A 23 15.34 4.24 -2.59
CA PHE A 23 15.79 4.13 -3.97
C PHE A 23 15.24 5.28 -4.84
N ASP A 24 15.98 5.64 -5.89
CA ASP A 24 15.59 6.60 -6.92
C ASP A 24 14.89 5.97 -8.13
N GLY A 25 14.46 4.71 -8.02
CA GLY A 25 13.77 3.97 -9.07
C GLY A 25 13.18 2.67 -8.55
N ILE A 26 12.69 1.83 -9.48
CA ILE A 26 12.07 0.54 -9.17
C ILE A 26 13.12 -0.57 -9.32
N PRO A 27 13.42 -1.35 -8.27
CA PRO A 27 14.24 -2.55 -8.40
C PRO A 27 13.58 -3.59 -9.31
N HIS A 28 14.33 -4.22 -10.21
CA HIS A 28 13.74 -5.14 -11.20
C HIS A 28 13.33 -6.49 -10.60
N ALA A 29 13.91 -6.89 -9.47
CA ALA A 29 13.61 -8.18 -8.85
C ALA A 29 13.84 -8.15 -7.33
N LEU A 30 13.13 -9.01 -6.61
CA LEU A 30 13.43 -9.24 -5.19
C LEU A 30 14.52 -10.29 -4.98
N ASN A 31 14.62 -11.31 -5.85
CA ASN A 31 15.64 -12.37 -5.81
C ASN A 31 15.74 -13.10 -4.45
N ILE A 32 14.58 -13.37 -3.85
CA ILE A 32 14.45 -13.93 -2.49
C ILE A 32 15.08 -15.31 -2.32
N GLU A 33 15.32 -16.04 -3.42
CA GLU A 33 15.97 -17.35 -3.38
C GLU A 33 17.45 -17.27 -3.00
N GLN A 34 18.10 -16.13 -3.28
CA GLN A 34 19.50 -15.90 -2.88
C GLN A 34 19.65 -15.41 -1.44
N PHE A 35 18.57 -15.00 -0.78
CA PHE A 35 18.64 -14.40 0.55
C PHE A 35 19.23 -15.40 1.56
N ASP A 36 20.27 -15.00 2.29
CA ASP A 36 20.87 -15.79 3.36
C ASP A 36 20.03 -15.70 4.64
N TYR A 37 18.83 -16.29 4.59
CA TYR A 37 17.90 -16.21 5.70
C TYR A 37 18.39 -17.03 6.90
N ARG A 38 18.53 -16.37 8.04
CA ARG A 38 18.88 -16.96 9.34
C ARG A 38 17.72 -16.83 10.32
N ASN A 39 17.69 -17.70 11.32
CA ASN A 39 16.80 -17.53 12.47
C ASN A 39 17.43 -16.61 13.53
N SER A 40 16.70 -16.40 14.63
CA SER A 40 17.13 -15.51 15.73
C SER A 40 18.36 -15.97 16.52
N MET A 41 18.91 -17.14 16.20
CA MET A 41 20.12 -17.68 16.79
C MET A 41 21.26 -17.80 15.75
N ASP A 42 21.18 -17.00 14.68
CA ASP A 42 22.18 -16.89 13.60
C ASP A 42 22.44 -18.19 12.82
N THR A 43 21.58 -19.19 12.97
CA THR A 43 21.64 -20.43 12.18
C THR A 43 20.80 -20.32 10.91
N LYS A 44 21.27 -20.96 9.84
CA LYS A 44 20.60 -20.91 8.54
C LYS A 44 19.19 -21.49 8.63
N ALA A 45 18.21 -20.73 8.15
CA ALA A 45 16.82 -21.13 8.14
C ALA A 45 16.60 -22.29 7.15
N ASN A 46 15.78 -23.26 7.55
CA ASN A 46 15.42 -24.38 6.68
C ASN A 46 14.42 -23.96 5.59
N ALA A 47 14.16 -24.85 4.62
CA ALA A 47 13.28 -24.55 3.49
C ALA A 47 11.85 -24.15 3.90
N TRP A 48 11.32 -24.73 4.97
CA TRP A 48 9.98 -24.41 5.49
C TRP A 48 9.92 -23.01 6.08
N GLN A 49 10.93 -22.65 6.89
CA GLN A 49 11.04 -21.30 7.45
C GLN A 49 11.19 -20.26 6.34
N ARG A 50 12.05 -20.52 5.35
CA ARG A 50 12.21 -19.64 4.18
C ARG A 50 10.89 -19.44 3.44
N HIS A 51 10.19 -20.53 3.13
CA HIS A 51 8.93 -20.46 2.40
C HIS A 51 7.86 -19.72 3.19
N PHE A 52 7.59 -20.14 4.43
CA PHE A 52 6.44 -19.65 5.20
C PHE A 52 6.67 -18.33 5.91
N HIS A 53 7.89 -17.84 6.08
CA HIS A 53 8.12 -16.53 6.72
C HIS A 53 8.03 -15.37 5.73
N TYR A 54 8.13 -15.65 4.43
CA TYR A 54 7.93 -14.64 3.40
C TYR A 54 6.45 -14.22 3.28
N LYS A 55 6.24 -12.93 3.04
CA LYS A 55 4.91 -12.30 2.90
C LYS A 55 4.94 -11.36 1.70
N GLN A 56 3.82 -11.23 0.99
CA GLN A 56 3.64 -10.23 -0.06
C GLN A 56 2.24 -9.65 -0.02
N PHE A 57 2.13 -8.35 -0.26
CA PHE A 57 0.89 -7.58 -0.27
C PHE A 57 0.91 -6.66 -1.49
N GLN A 58 -0.22 -6.59 -2.17
CA GLN A 58 -0.48 -5.62 -3.22
C GLN A 58 -1.81 -4.95 -2.95
N PHE A 59 -1.85 -3.63 -3.04
CA PHE A 59 -3.07 -2.84 -2.90
C PHE A 59 -3.13 -1.76 -3.97
N VAL A 60 -4.34 -1.48 -4.45
CA VAL A 60 -4.65 -0.35 -5.33
C VAL A 60 -5.85 0.38 -4.76
N SER A 61 -5.76 1.70 -4.76
CA SER A 61 -6.89 2.60 -4.52
C SER A 61 -7.13 3.47 -5.75
N ILE A 62 -8.40 3.66 -6.12
CA ILE A 62 -8.82 4.58 -7.17
C ILE A 62 -9.84 5.53 -6.55
N ALA A 63 -9.58 6.82 -6.63
CA ALA A 63 -10.49 7.87 -6.24
C ALA A 63 -11.07 8.53 -7.51
N THR A 64 -12.39 8.59 -7.60
CA THR A 64 -13.12 9.33 -8.62
C THR A 64 -13.98 10.40 -7.95
N ALA A 65 -14.69 11.20 -8.75
CA ALA A 65 -15.64 12.18 -8.21
C ALA A 65 -16.79 11.54 -7.41
N THR A 66 -17.14 10.29 -7.69
CA THR A 66 -18.33 9.62 -7.14
C THR A 66 -18.00 8.41 -6.27
N HIS A 67 -16.83 7.80 -6.45
CA HIS A 67 -16.49 6.55 -5.77
C HIS A 67 -15.04 6.49 -5.28
N ILE A 68 -14.82 5.69 -4.23
CA ILE A 68 -13.51 5.12 -3.94
C ILE A 68 -13.57 3.61 -4.18
N ILE A 69 -12.59 3.10 -4.92
CA ILE A 69 -12.42 1.66 -5.15
C ILE A 69 -11.12 1.24 -4.49
N GLY A 70 -11.16 0.21 -3.65
CA GLY A 70 -9.96 -0.39 -3.09
C GLY A 70 -9.89 -1.88 -3.39
N VAL A 71 -8.71 -2.34 -3.77
CA VAL A 71 -8.44 -3.71 -4.17
C VAL A 71 -7.17 -4.19 -3.50
N ALA A 72 -7.22 -5.31 -2.79
CA ALA A 72 -6.04 -5.92 -2.18
C ALA A 72 -5.89 -7.39 -2.54
N ILE A 73 -4.64 -7.82 -2.66
CA ILE A 73 -4.23 -9.23 -2.60
C ILE A 73 -3.10 -9.35 -1.58
N ALA A 74 -3.26 -10.24 -0.61
CA ALA A 74 -2.23 -10.59 0.36
C ALA A 74 -1.91 -12.09 0.26
N ASP A 75 -0.64 -12.42 0.10
CA ASP A 75 -0.12 -13.79 0.18
C ASP A 75 0.76 -13.94 1.42
N ILE A 76 0.26 -14.70 2.38
CA ILE A 76 1.02 -15.09 3.57
C ILE A 76 1.48 -16.55 3.52
N ARG A 77 1.47 -17.15 2.32
CA ARG A 77 1.97 -18.48 1.94
C ARG A 77 1.05 -19.64 2.30
N TYR A 78 0.57 -19.69 3.53
CA TYR A 78 -0.41 -20.73 3.91
C TYR A 78 -1.86 -20.27 3.70
N LEU A 79 -2.08 -18.98 3.45
CA LEU A 79 -3.37 -18.39 3.11
C LEU A 79 -3.13 -17.22 2.16
N GLY A 80 -3.95 -17.12 1.12
CA GLY A 80 -4.13 -15.90 0.35
C GLY A 80 -5.46 -15.26 0.73
N SER A 81 -5.47 -13.95 0.87
CA SER A 81 -6.69 -13.17 1.05
C SER A 81 -6.77 -12.08 0.00
N ALA A 82 -7.97 -11.76 -0.42
CA ALA A 82 -8.19 -10.61 -1.30
C ALA A 82 -9.54 -9.98 -1.02
N PHE A 83 -9.64 -8.70 -1.33
CA PHE A 83 -10.91 -7.99 -1.32
C PHE A 83 -10.96 -6.95 -2.43
N VAL A 84 -12.18 -6.63 -2.83
CA VAL A 84 -12.53 -5.48 -3.65
C VAL A 84 -13.67 -4.79 -2.91
N TYR A 85 -13.57 -3.48 -2.69
CA TYR A 85 -14.70 -2.68 -2.24
C TYR A 85 -14.97 -1.51 -3.19
N LEU A 86 -16.25 -1.15 -3.25
CA LEU A 86 -16.78 0.04 -3.89
C LEU A 86 -17.42 0.90 -2.81
N TYR A 87 -16.92 2.11 -2.61
CA TYR A 87 -17.50 3.09 -1.73
C TYR A 87 -18.15 4.20 -2.56
N ASP A 88 -19.45 4.39 -2.41
CA ASP A 88 -20.23 5.50 -2.99
C ASP A 88 -20.13 6.72 -2.05
N ILE A 89 -19.54 7.80 -2.57
CA ILE A 89 -19.24 9.02 -1.79
C ILE A 89 -20.53 9.77 -1.44
N GLU A 90 -21.48 9.86 -2.37
CA GLU A 90 -22.71 10.63 -2.19
C GLU A 90 -23.64 9.96 -1.18
N ASN A 91 -23.79 8.64 -1.31
CA ASN A 91 -24.72 7.87 -0.49
C ASN A 91 -24.09 7.33 0.81
N ASN A 92 -22.78 7.50 0.99
CA ASN A 92 -22.01 6.92 2.10
C ASN A 92 -22.25 5.40 2.25
N GLN A 93 -22.16 4.66 1.13
CA GLN A 93 -22.40 3.21 1.10
C GLN A 93 -21.16 2.45 0.65
N LEU A 94 -20.81 1.40 1.39
CA LEU A 94 -19.70 0.52 1.06
C LEU A 94 -20.22 -0.88 0.74
N GLU A 95 -19.82 -1.39 -0.42
CA GLU A 95 -20.03 -2.78 -0.82
C GLU A 95 -18.70 -3.46 -1.05
N GLU A 96 -18.60 -4.73 -0.66
CA GLU A 96 -17.36 -5.49 -0.82
C GLU A 96 -17.58 -6.93 -1.28
N CYS A 97 -16.53 -7.47 -1.90
CA CYS A 97 -16.35 -8.89 -2.14
C CYS A 97 -15.00 -9.30 -1.54
N SER A 98 -14.94 -10.46 -0.88
CA SER A 98 -13.73 -10.97 -0.24
C SER A 98 -13.50 -12.45 -0.58
N TRP A 99 -12.23 -12.85 -0.63
CA TRP A 99 -11.83 -14.22 -0.93
C TRP A 99 -10.73 -14.69 0.01
N LEU A 100 -10.84 -15.94 0.45
CA LEU A 100 -9.79 -16.68 1.14
C LEU A 100 -9.40 -17.91 0.32
N ARG A 101 -8.10 -18.15 0.18
CA ARG A 101 -7.54 -19.27 -0.58
C ARG A 101 -6.44 -19.97 0.20
N PRO A 102 -6.61 -21.24 0.60
CA PRO A 102 -5.57 -21.94 1.34
C PRO A 102 -4.35 -22.22 0.46
N LEU A 103 -3.16 -22.14 1.07
CA LEU A 103 -1.89 -22.44 0.43
C LEU A 103 -1.71 -21.66 -0.88
N SER A 104 -1.42 -22.31 -2.00
CA SER A 104 -1.27 -21.71 -3.34
C SER A 104 -2.47 -21.97 -4.26
N LEU A 105 -3.59 -22.47 -3.73
CA LEU A 105 -4.76 -22.77 -4.55
C LEU A 105 -5.36 -21.49 -5.12
N ASP A 106 -5.62 -21.46 -6.42
CA ASP A 106 -6.36 -20.37 -7.08
C ASP A 106 -5.76 -18.97 -6.82
N LYS A 107 -4.43 -18.89 -6.73
CA LYS A 107 -3.69 -17.64 -6.69
C LYS A 107 -2.27 -17.75 -7.23
N GLN A 108 -1.74 -16.62 -7.68
CA GLN A 108 -0.35 -16.42 -8.02
C GLN A 108 0.07 -15.03 -7.54
N VAL A 109 1.30 -14.88 -7.07
CA VAL A 109 1.92 -13.58 -6.77
C VAL A 109 3.19 -13.41 -7.58
N THR A 110 3.45 -12.19 -8.05
CA THR A 110 4.68 -11.88 -8.79
C THR A 110 5.93 -11.95 -7.90
N SER A 111 7.07 -12.28 -8.50
CA SER A 111 8.39 -12.26 -7.83
C SER A 111 9.12 -10.92 -7.99
N SER A 112 8.57 -10.00 -8.78
CA SER A 112 9.18 -8.72 -9.13
C SER A 112 8.17 -7.57 -8.95
N PRO A 113 8.61 -6.43 -8.39
CA PRO A 113 7.79 -5.22 -8.33
C PRO A 113 7.82 -4.41 -9.63
N PHE A 114 8.63 -4.82 -10.62
CA PHE A 114 8.81 -4.16 -11.90
C PHE A 114 8.04 -4.85 -13.04
N GLN A 115 7.85 -6.17 -12.94
CA GLN A 115 7.16 -6.94 -13.97
C GLN A 115 6.51 -8.20 -13.41
N GLY A 116 5.40 -8.62 -13.99
CA GLY A 116 4.76 -9.90 -13.71
C GLY A 116 3.29 -9.79 -13.36
N ILE A 117 2.69 -10.93 -12.99
CA ILE A 117 1.25 -11.07 -12.79
C ILE A 117 0.96 -11.64 -11.41
N THR A 118 0.07 -10.97 -10.69
CA THR A 118 -0.56 -11.44 -9.46
C THR A 118 -2.06 -11.60 -9.71
N HIS A 119 -2.63 -12.75 -9.32
CA HIS A 119 -4.06 -12.97 -9.44
C HIS A 119 -4.61 -13.87 -8.33
N ILE A 120 -5.93 -13.82 -8.14
CA ILE A 120 -6.67 -14.67 -7.21
C ILE A 120 -8.12 -14.81 -7.66
N ALA A 121 -8.82 -15.81 -7.10
CA ALA A 121 -10.26 -15.97 -7.24
C ALA A 121 -10.70 -16.25 -8.70
N GLY A 122 -10.07 -17.23 -9.35
CA GLY A 122 -10.35 -17.57 -10.74
C GLY A 122 -9.99 -16.44 -11.71
N GLN A 123 -8.99 -15.63 -11.36
CA GLN A 123 -8.59 -14.40 -12.06
C GLN A 123 -9.68 -13.32 -12.08
N SER A 124 -10.60 -13.32 -11.10
CA SER A 124 -11.52 -12.20 -10.87
C SER A 124 -10.80 -10.92 -10.43
N ILE A 125 -9.60 -11.04 -9.86
CA ILE A 125 -8.72 -9.91 -9.56
C ILE A 125 -7.35 -10.23 -10.16
N VAL A 126 -6.86 -9.35 -11.01
CA VAL A 126 -5.54 -9.46 -11.63
C VAL A 126 -4.83 -8.11 -11.53
N PHE A 127 -3.65 -8.13 -10.94
CA PHE A 127 -2.66 -7.08 -11.08
C PHE A 127 -1.59 -7.55 -12.06
N GLU A 128 -1.34 -6.76 -13.08
CA GLU A 128 -0.27 -6.98 -14.05
C GLU A 128 0.65 -5.77 -14.03
N ILE A 129 1.95 -6.02 -13.93
CA ILE A 129 2.98 -4.99 -13.91
C ILE A 129 3.85 -5.20 -15.15
N HIS A 130 4.05 -4.16 -15.93
CA HIS A 130 4.92 -4.16 -17.10
C HIS A 130 5.80 -2.92 -17.07
N ASP A 131 7.11 -3.10 -17.00
CA ASP A 131 8.09 -2.02 -16.87
C ASP A 131 7.75 -0.99 -15.76
N GLY A 132 7.21 -1.48 -14.64
CA GLY A 132 6.80 -0.67 -13.49
C GLY A 132 5.40 -0.03 -13.62
N GLU A 133 4.75 -0.11 -14.78
CA GLU A 133 3.37 0.36 -14.97
C GLU A 133 2.37 -0.70 -14.51
N TRP A 134 1.32 -0.26 -13.81
CA TRP A 134 0.31 -1.15 -13.22
C TRP A 134 -0.96 -1.19 -14.07
N HIS A 135 -1.45 -2.40 -14.30
CA HIS A 135 -2.72 -2.70 -14.96
C HIS A 135 -3.58 -3.54 -14.02
N LEU A 136 -4.79 -3.05 -13.72
CA LEU A 136 -5.78 -3.72 -12.91
C LEU A 136 -6.91 -4.25 -13.79
N ARG A 137 -7.19 -5.55 -13.68
CA ARG A 137 -8.39 -6.17 -14.22
C ARG A 137 -9.25 -6.75 -13.11
N LEU A 138 -10.53 -6.38 -13.11
CA LEU A 138 -11.53 -6.85 -12.16
C LEU A 138 -12.72 -7.45 -12.90
N LYS A 139 -13.16 -8.62 -12.45
CA LYS A 139 -14.42 -9.23 -12.87
C LYS A 139 -15.12 -9.83 -11.67
N THR A 140 -15.92 -8.99 -11.00
CA THR A 140 -16.63 -9.34 -9.76
C THR A 140 -18.13 -9.08 -9.93
N LYS A 141 -18.93 -9.36 -8.89
CA LYS A 141 -20.36 -9.07 -8.89
C LYS A 141 -20.67 -7.57 -8.78
N ILE A 142 -19.77 -6.79 -8.18
CA ILE A 142 -19.98 -5.36 -7.88
C ILE A 142 -19.26 -4.44 -8.86
N ILE A 143 -18.13 -4.88 -9.42
CA ILE A 143 -17.28 -4.11 -10.33
C ILE A 143 -16.75 -4.98 -11.47
N ASN A 144 -16.78 -4.44 -12.69
CA ASN A 144 -16.03 -4.89 -13.85
C ASN A 144 -15.08 -3.76 -14.29
N ALA A 145 -13.78 -4.02 -14.41
CA ALA A 145 -12.79 -2.98 -14.74
C ALA A 145 -11.59 -3.53 -15.53
N ASP A 146 -11.05 -2.69 -16.40
CA ASP A 146 -9.75 -2.86 -17.06
C ASP A 146 -9.11 -1.47 -17.13
N VAL A 147 -8.17 -1.19 -16.23
CA VAL A 147 -7.60 0.16 -16.04
C VAL A 147 -6.09 0.15 -15.85
N ARG A 148 -5.42 1.11 -16.47
CA ARG A 148 -3.97 1.34 -16.35
C ARG A 148 -3.70 2.60 -15.53
N PHE A 149 -2.61 2.57 -14.75
CA PHE A 149 -2.16 3.70 -13.96
C PHE A 149 -0.88 4.27 -14.53
N THR A 150 -0.93 5.53 -14.94
CA THR A 150 0.20 6.22 -15.58
C THR A 150 0.68 7.36 -14.68
N PRO A 151 1.96 7.36 -14.27
CA PRO A 151 2.52 8.47 -13.50
C PRO A 151 2.70 9.71 -14.38
N PRO A 152 2.68 10.93 -13.80
CA PRO A 152 3.16 12.12 -14.48
C PRO A 152 4.60 11.93 -14.98
N ALA A 153 4.99 12.67 -16.02
CA ALA A 153 6.35 12.58 -16.56
C ALA A 153 7.40 12.85 -15.47
N ASN A 154 8.43 11.99 -15.41
CA ASN A 154 9.51 12.03 -14.41
C ASN A 154 9.08 11.82 -12.95
N SER A 155 7.81 11.46 -12.69
CA SER A 155 7.36 11.10 -11.36
C SER A 155 7.92 9.73 -10.96
N LEU A 156 8.60 9.70 -9.82
CA LEU A 156 9.19 8.48 -9.28
C LEU A 156 8.30 7.91 -8.17
N PRO A 157 8.13 6.58 -8.09
CA PRO A 157 7.53 5.96 -6.92
C PRO A 157 8.45 6.14 -5.70
N MET A 158 7.91 6.00 -4.50
CA MET A 158 8.72 5.77 -3.31
C MET A 158 9.00 4.28 -3.25
N ALA A 159 10.28 3.91 -3.24
CA ALA A 159 10.72 2.54 -3.07
C ALA A 159 11.79 2.50 -1.99
N MET A 160 11.71 1.55 -1.07
CA MET A 160 12.72 1.36 -0.04
C MET A 160 12.77 -0.09 0.46
N CYS A 161 13.92 -0.46 1.02
CA CYS A 161 14.09 -1.69 1.76
C CYS A 161 14.61 -1.37 3.16
N SER A 162 14.01 -1.96 4.19
CA SER A 162 14.41 -1.78 5.59
C SER A 162 14.63 -3.14 6.28
N PRO A 163 15.49 -3.21 7.30
CA PRO A 163 15.51 -4.35 8.21
C PRO A 163 14.19 -4.47 8.98
N THR A 164 13.68 -5.69 9.15
CA THR A 164 12.42 -5.95 9.87
C THR A 164 12.60 -7.09 10.85
N GLY A 165 12.41 -6.82 12.15
CA GLY A 165 12.77 -7.78 13.19
C GLY A 165 14.29 -8.04 13.24
N TYR A 166 14.69 -9.20 13.77
CA TYR A 166 16.12 -9.52 13.96
C TYR A 166 16.82 -10.04 12.70
N SER A 167 16.13 -10.84 11.87
CA SER A 167 16.72 -11.50 10.68
C SER A 167 15.95 -11.23 9.39
N GLY A 168 14.96 -10.34 9.44
CA GLY A 168 14.05 -10.08 8.34
C GLY A 168 14.32 -8.74 7.66
N TRP A 169 13.55 -8.49 6.60
CA TRP A 169 13.56 -7.24 5.85
C TRP A 169 12.18 -7.03 5.23
N THR A 170 11.86 -5.77 4.94
CA THR A 170 10.66 -5.36 4.23
C THR A 170 11.06 -4.45 3.08
N PHE A 171 10.65 -4.82 1.87
CA PHE A 171 10.62 -3.95 0.71
C PHE A 171 9.22 -3.36 0.56
N THR A 172 9.14 -2.08 0.26
CA THR A 172 7.89 -1.43 -0.15
C THR A 172 8.13 -0.56 -1.38
N GLN A 173 7.13 -0.48 -2.23
CA GLN A 173 7.05 0.41 -3.37
C GLN A 173 5.64 0.97 -3.48
N LYS A 174 5.51 2.29 -3.41
CA LYS A 174 4.22 2.96 -3.47
C LYS A 174 4.27 4.15 -4.40
N HIS A 175 3.15 4.45 -5.03
CA HIS A 175 2.99 5.66 -5.82
C HIS A 175 1.53 6.10 -5.76
N ASN A 176 1.31 7.38 -5.52
CA ASN A 176 -0.01 8.00 -5.48
C ASN A 176 -0.15 9.07 -6.57
N ALA A 177 -1.39 9.55 -6.77
CA ALA A 177 -1.75 10.56 -7.77
C ALA A 177 -1.42 10.16 -9.22
N LEU A 178 -1.64 8.88 -9.55
CA LEU A 178 -1.48 8.34 -10.90
C LEU A 178 -2.74 8.60 -11.72
N ALA A 179 -2.58 8.98 -12.99
CA ALA A 179 -3.69 9.10 -13.91
C ALA A 179 -4.29 7.71 -14.22
N VAL A 180 -5.62 7.65 -14.31
CA VAL A 180 -6.34 6.41 -14.59
C VAL A 180 -6.89 6.44 -16.01
N SER A 181 -6.60 5.40 -16.79
CA SER A 181 -7.17 5.22 -18.13
C SER A 181 -7.77 3.83 -18.29
N GLY A 182 -8.78 3.69 -19.15
CA GLY A 182 -9.49 2.42 -19.38
C GLY A 182 -10.97 2.54 -19.10
N HIS A 183 -11.56 1.50 -18.50
CA HIS A 183 -12.99 1.50 -18.16
C HIS A 183 -13.25 0.88 -16.79
N ILE A 184 -14.22 1.46 -16.07
CA ILE A 184 -14.78 0.90 -14.85
C ILE A 184 -16.30 0.94 -14.96
N GLU A 185 -16.92 -0.20 -14.73
CA GLU A 185 -18.37 -0.34 -14.62
C GLU A 185 -18.70 -0.91 -13.23
N ALA A 186 -19.58 -0.20 -12.52
CA ALA A 186 -20.10 -0.61 -11.23
C ALA A 186 -21.62 -0.73 -11.30
N LYS A 187 -22.15 -1.91 -10.96
CA LYS A 187 -23.61 -2.19 -10.96
C LYS A 187 -24.35 -1.79 -12.24
N GLY A 188 -23.73 -1.93 -13.41
CA GLY A 188 -24.33 -1.56 -14.69
C GLY A 188 -24.11 -0.11 -15.12
N ASN A 189 -23.45 0.71 -14.29
CA ASN A 189 -23.16 2.11 -14.58
C ASN A 189 -21.67 2.31 -14.85
N ILE A 190 -21.35 3.07 -15.89
CA ILE A 190 -19.97 3.48 -16.20
C ILE A 190 -19.56 4.56 -15.21
N ILE A 191 -18.40 4.38 -14.57
CA ILE A 191 -17.81 5.40 -13.71
C ILE A 191 -16.95 6.32 -14.57
N ASP A 192 -17.20 7.63 -14.46
CA ASP A 192 -16.36 8.63 -15.12
C ASP A 192 -14.95 8.64 -14.48
N LEU A 193 -13.94 8.48 -15.35
CA LEU A 193 -12.53 8.49 -14.97
C LEU A 193 -11.87 9.84 -15.24
N ASN A 194 -12.63 10.83 -15.72
CA ASN A 194 -12.16 12.20 -15.83
C ASN A 194 -11.72 12.69 -14.44
N GLN A 195 -10.45 13.08 -14.32
CA GLN A 195 -9.80 13.47 -13.06
C GLN A 195 -9.68 12.35 -12.00
N ALA A 196 -9.96 11.09 -12.35
CA ALA A 196 -9.72 9.99 -11.44
C ALA A 196 -8.21 9.82 -11.20
N LEU A 197 -7.85 9.57 -9.95
CA LEU A 197 -6.48 9.33 -9.53
C LEU A 197 -6.37 8.00 -8.79
N ALA A 198 -5.28 7.30 -9.02
CA ALA A 198 -4.99 6.05 -8.36
C ALA A 198 -3.69 6.10 -7.56
N GLY A 199 -3.60 5.20 -6.59
CA GLY A 199 -2.34 4.86 -5.95
C GLY A 199 -2.21 3.37 -5.76
N TYR A 200 -0.98 2.86 -5.82
CA TYR A 200 -0.66 1.47 -5.55
C TYR A 200 0.32 1.33 -4.37
N ASP A 201 0.27 0.15 -3.74
CA ASP A 201 1.22 -0.31 -2.74
C ASP A 201 1.63 -1.74 -3.10
N PHE A 202 2.94 -1.95 -3.20
CA PHE A 202 3.55 -3.26 -3.23
C PHE A 202 4.46 -3.39 -2.01
N SER A 203 4.24 -4.42 -1.21
CA SER A 203 5.07 -4.69 -0.05
C SER A 203 5.41 -6.17 0.03
N ALA A 204 6.68 -6.50 0.30
CA ALA A 204 7.14 -7.87 0.36
C ALA A 204 8.30 -8.04 1.33
N GLY A 205 8.48 -9.25 1.87
CA GLY A 205 9.68 -9.56 2.64
C GLY A 205 9.48 -10.60 3.72
N TYR A 206 10.49 -10.71 4.57
CA TYR A 206 10.50 -11.56 5.76
C TYR A 206 10.10 -10.72 6.96
N MET A 207 8.80 -10.52 7.13
CA MET A 207 8.23 -9.60 8.11
C MET A 207 8.06 -10.26 9.48
N ARG A 208 7.85 -9.44 10.53
CA ARG A 208 7.59 -9.95 11.88
C ARG A 208 6.34 -10.83 11.90
N ARG A 209 6.39 -11.90 12.72
CA ARG A 209 5.28 -12.84 12.94
C ARG A 209 4.02 -12.18 13.51
N GLU A 210 4.23 -11.19 14.36
CA GLU A 210 3.22 -10.32 14.95
C GLU A 210 3.63 -8.87 14.65
N THR A 211 2.71 -8.11 14.06
CA THR A 211 2.92 -6.72 13.67
C THR A 211 1.63 -5.91 13.78
N SER A 212 1.78 -4.59 13.80
CA SER A 212 0.66 -3.67 13.68
C SER A 212 1.10 -2.42 12.95
N TRP A 213 0.21 -1.83 12.17
CA TRP A 213 0.50 -0.57 11.50
C TRP A 213 -0.69 0.36 11.48
N ARG A 214 -0.35 1.63 11.30
CA ARG A 214 -1.26 2.67 10.88
C ARG A 214 -0.77 3.19 9.54
N TRP A 215 -1.70 3.51 8.67
CA TRP A 215 -1.42 3.96 7.31
C TRP A 215 -2.40 5.05 6.92
N ALA A 216 -2.00 5.97 6.05
CA ALA A 216 -2.87 6.94 5.41
C ALA A 216 -2.49 7.13 3.95
N SER A 217 -3.49 7.35 3.11
CA SER A 217 -3.33 7.54 1.69
C SER A 217 -4.32 8.54 1.11
N ILE A 218 -3.82 9.40 0.24
CA ILE A 218 -4.61 10.38 -0.50
C ILE A 218 -4.27 10.27 -1.98
N ASN A 219 -5.29 10.36 -2.82
CA ASN A 219 -5.20 10.57 -4.26
C ASN A 219 -6.23 11.64 -4.61
N THR A 220 -5.81 12.90 -4.76
CA THR A 220 -6.74 14.01 -4.98
C THR A 220 -6.21 15.01 -5.99
N LEU A 221 -7.15 15.74 -6.60
CA LEU A 221 -6.88 16.92 -7.40
C LEU A 221 -7.44 18.13 -6.65
N ALA A 222 -6.56 18.94 -6.08
CA ALA A 222 -6.91 20.17 -5.36
C ALA A 222 -6.46 21.38 -6.17
N ASP A 223 -7.35 22.30 -6.55
CA ASP A 223 -7.00 23.48 -7.36
C ASP A 223 -6.20 23.17 -8.64
N GLN A 224 -6.57 22.09 -9.34
CA GLN A 224 -5.87 21.52 -10.52
C GLN A 224 -4.46 20.97 -10.25
N LYS A 225 -4.05 20.94 -8.98
CA LYS A 225 -2.81 20.33 -8.51
C LYS A 225 -3.08 18.91 -8.05
N SER A 226 -2.33 17.96 -8.58
CA SER A 226 -2.42 16.58 -8.16
C SER A 226 -1.61 16.37 -6.87
N ILE A 227 -2.29 15.87 -5.84
CA ILE A 227 -1.70 15.59 -4.53
C ILE A 227 -1.87 14.11 -4.22
N GLY A 228 -0.73 13.43 -4.08
CA GLY A 228 -0.64 12.05 -3.60
C GLY A 228 0.00 12.04 -2.22
N LEU A 229 -0.50 11.23 -1.30
CA LEU A 229 0.12 11.11 0.03
C LEU A 229 0.19 9.64 0.42
N ASN A 230 1.31 9.24 1.00
CA ASN A 230 1.44 7.98 1.73
C ASN A 230 2.11 8.28 3.07
N LEU A 231 1.44 7.94 4.18
CA LEU A 231 2.01 7.97 5.53
C LEU A 231 1.83 6.61 6.19
N ALA A 232 2.82 6.16 6.95
CA ALA A 232 2.76 4.90 7.67
C ALA A 232 3.56 4.94 8.96
N ALA A 233 3.13 4.13 9.92
CA ALA A 233 3.85 3.84 11.15
C ALA A 233 3.61 2.39 11.56
N GLY A 234 4.67 1.64 11.83
CA GLY A 234 4.62 0.32 12.46
C GLY A 234 5.11 -0.88 11.62
N VAL A 235 5.07 -0.83 10.28
CA VAL A 235 5.66 -1.92 9.47
C VAL A 235 7.19 -1.81 9.42
N ASN A 236 7.70 -0.61 9.11
CA ASN A 236 9.13 -0.29 9.07
C ASN A 236 9.57 0.24 10.46
N GLU A 237 9.90 -0.67 11.38
CA GLU A 237 10.16 -0.33 12.80
C GLU A 237 11.61 0.12 13.11
N THR A 238 12.55 -0.04 12.17
CA THR A 238 14.00 0.07 12.41
C THR A 238 14.60 1.44 12.06
N GLY A 239 13.83 2.51 12.29
CA GLY A 239 14.32 3.89 12.15
C GLY A 239 14.23 4.49 10.74
N THR A 240 13.62 3.78 9.79
CA THR A 240 13.27 4.29 8.45
C THR A 240 11.75 4.31 8.27
N CYS A 241 11.22 5.19 7.42
CA CYS A 241 9.79 5.24 7.10
C CYS A 241 9.53 5.35 5.60
N GLU A 242 8.33 4.96 5.20
CA GLU A 242 7.84 4.98 3.83
C GLU A 242 7.02 6.24 3.50
N ASN A 243 7.16 7.29 4.31
CA ASN A 243 6.34 8.51 4.23
C ASN A 243 6.76 9.38 3.05
N VAL A 244 5.79 9.83 2.25
CA VAL A 244 6.05 10.57 1.02
C VAL A 244 4.81 11.36 0.58
N LEU A 245 5.07 12.57 0.08
CA LEU A 245 4.11 13.42 -0.62
C LEU A 245 4.49 13.47 -2.09
N TRP A 246 3.51 13.33 -2.98
CA TRP A 246 3.63 13.66 -4.39
C TRP A 246 2.84 14.92 -4.70
N VAL A 247 3.49 15.85 -5.37
CA VAL A 247 2.90 17.11 -5.84
C VAL A 247 3.20 17.25 -7.33
N ASP A 248 2.17 17.12 -8.18
CA ASP A 248 2.34 17.16 -9.65
C ASP A 248 3.44 16.22 -10.16
N GLY A 249 3.54 15.04 -9.54
CA GLY A 249 4.55 14.03 -9.82
C GLY A 249 5.89 14.23 -9.11
N SER A 250 6.16 15.40 -8.51
CA SER A 250 7.36 15.61 -7.70
C SER A 250 7.26 14.84 -6.39
N ARG A 251 8.26 13.98 -6.12
CA ARG A 251 8.32 13.11 -4.94
C ARG A 251 9.08 13.79 -3.79
N HIS A 252 8.40 14.04 -2.68
CA HIS A 252 8.97 14.60 -1.45
C HIS A 252 8.93 13.56 -0.33
N LEU A 253 10.08 12.94 -0.03
CA LEU A 253 10.21 12.01 1.11
C LEU A 253 10.05 12.76 2.44
N LEU A 254 9.21 12.23 3.33
CA LEU A 254 8.82 12.85 4.60
C LEU A 254 9.36 12.06 5.79
N ASN A 255 9.44 12.72 6.94
CA ASN A 255 9.90 12.12 8.19
C ASN A 255 8.83 11.21 8.84
N PRO A 256 9.22 10.40 9.84
CA PRO A 256 8.29 9.54 10.57
C PRO A 256 7.11 10.33 11.17
N VAL A 257 5.94 9.68 11.22
CA VAL A 257 4.70 10.25 11.75
C VAL A 257 4.14 9.45 12.91
N HIS A 258 3.38 10.12 13.76
CA HIS A 258 2.57 9.54 14.81
C HIS A 258 1.09 9.66 14.46
N PHE A 259 0.37 8.54 14.56
CA PHE A 259 -1.09 8.49 14.47
C PHE A 259 -1.66 8.41 15.89
N MET A 260 -2.40 9.44 16.29
CA MET A 260 -3.10 9.53 17.56
C MET A 260 -4.59 9.40 17.32
N PHE A 261 -5.21 8.36 17.87
CA PHE A 261 -6.63 8.07 17.68
C PHE A 261 -7.14 7.22 18.85
N ASN A 262 -8.46 7.18 19.01
CA ASN A 262 -9.10 6.35 20.02
C ASN A 262 -9.66 5.08 19.35
N ARG A 263 -9.16 3.90 19.74
CA ARG A 263 -9.67 2.61 19.21
C ARG A 263 -11.08 2.29 19.70
N ASP A 264 -11.50 2.87 20.82
CA ASP A 264 -12.81 2.64 21.44
C ASP A 264 -13.86 3.64 20.96
N ASP A 265 -13.45 4.72 20.29
CA ASP A 265 -14.32 5.73 19.70
C ASP A 265 -13.90 5.97 18.24
N ILE A 266 -14.44 5.14 17.35
CA ILE A 266 -14.01 5.04 15.96
C ILE A 266 -14.41 6.25 15.10
N ASP A 267 -15.36 7.05 15.57
CA ASP A 267 -15.82 8.26 14.89
C ASP A 267 -15.00 9.49 15.32
N HIS A 268 -14.18 9.35 16.37
CA HIS A 268 -13.31 10.43 16.84
C HIS A 268 -12.23 10.76 15.81
N PRO A 269 -11.99 12.05 15.50
CA PRO A 269 -10.94 12.44 14.58
C PRO A 269 -9.55 11.98 15.04
N TRP A 270 -8.72 11.58 14.08
CA TRP A 270 -7.34 11.19 14.31
C TRP A 270 -6.44 12.39 14.12
N THR A 271 -5.40 12.51 14.93
CA THR A 271 -4.32 13.49 14.71
C THR A 271 -3.10 12.77 14.15
N ILE A 272 -2.55 13.27 13.05
CA ILE A 272 -1.36 12.74 12.40
C ILE A 272 -0.31 13.84 12.34
N THR A 273 0.79 13.64 13.06
CA THR A 273 1.88 14.64 13.16
C THR A 273 3.24 14.02 12.90
N SER A 274 4.15 14.78 12.31
CA SER A 274 5.57 14.39 12.19
C SER A 274 6.40 14.99 13.30
N GLN A 275 7.48 14.28 13.68
CA GLN A 275 8.36 14.72 14.77
C GLN A 275 9.05 16.08 14.48
N ASP A 276 9.25 16.42 13.21
CA ASP A 276 9.86 17.67 12.76
C ASP A 276 8.83 18.81 12.55
N GLY A 277 7.55 18.57 12.85
CA GLY A 277 6.47 19.56 12.76
C GLY A 277 6.01 19.90 11.34
N ARG A 278 6.51 19.21 10.31
CA ARG A 278 6.12 19.46 8.90
C ARG A 278 4.76 18.92 8.53
N ILE A 279 4.26 17.94 9.26
CA ILE A 279 2.95 17.33 9.04
C ILE A 279 2.09 17.62 10.27
N ASN A 280 0.92 18.20 10.04
CA ASN A 280 -0.12 18.39 11.04
C ASN A 280 -1.47 18.22 10.37
N LEU A 281 -2.01 17.00 10.45
CA LEU A 281 -3.26 16.62 9.82
C LEU A 281 -4.26 16.11 10.85
N THR A 282 -5.52 16.41 10.60
CA THR A 282 -6.68 15.77 11.23
C THR A 282 -7.36 14.89 10.20
N PHE A 283 -7.66 13.65 10.55
CA PHE A 283 -8.50 12.77 9.75
C PHE A 283 -9.83 12.55 10.45
N THR A 284 -10.94 12.91 9.80
CA THR A 284 -12.30 12.71 10.32
C THR A 284 -12.93 11.50 9.62
N PRO A 285 -13.17 10.38 10.32
CA PRO A 285 -13.78 9.19 9.75
C PRO A 285 -15.21 9.45 9.25
N VAL A 286 -15.60 8.78 8.17
CA VAL A 286 -16.96 8.83 7.58
C VAL A 286 -17.55 7.43 7.43
N ASN A 287 -16.73 6.48 6.97
CA ASN A 287 -17.10 5.09 6.83
C ASN A 287 -15.87 4.19 7.08
N GLN A 288 -16.07 2.87 7.16
CA GLN A 288 -14.97 1.93 7.29
C GLN A 288 -15.29 0.57 6.66
N ARG A 289 -14.26 -0.03 6.07
CA ARG A 289 -14.18 -1.48 5.86
C ARG A 289 -13.55 -2.10 7.09
N SER A 290 -14.13 -3.19 7.61
CA SER A 290 -13.57 -3.90 8.77
C SER A 290 -13.60 -5.41 8.59
N GLU A 291 -12.51 -6.08 8.95
CA GLU A 291 -12.41 -7.54 8.95
C GLU A 291 -11.68 -8.02 10.20
N LYS A 292 -12.27 -8.99 10.90
CA LYS A 292 -11.69 -9.59 12.10
C LYS A 292 -11.64 -11.11 11.95
N LEU A 293 -10.43 -11.64 11.83
CA LEU A 293 -10.15 -13.07 11.70
C LEU A 293 -9.33 -13.55 12.90
N ASN A 294 -9.71 -14.69 13.48
CA ASN A 294 -8.97 -15.34 14.55
C ASN A 294 -9.01 -16.87 14.34
N LEU A 295 -8.06 -17.37 13.55
CA LEU A 295 -7.93 -18.77 13.17
C LEU A 295 -6.80 -19.44 13.98
N TRP A 296 -6.77 -19.18 15.29
CA TRP A 296 -5.78 -19.66 16.26
C TRP A 296 -4.33 -19.24 15.96
N VAL A 297 -3.68 -19.82 14.95
CA VAL A 297 -2.33 -19.42 14.51
C VAL A 297 -2.34 -18.09 13.76
N LEU A 298 -3.42 -17.79 13.04
CA LEU A 298 -3.60 -16.53 12.32
C LEU A 298 -4.55 -15.60 13.09
N LYS A 299 -4.16 -14.33 13.21
CA LYS A 299 -5.08 -13.25 13.63
C LYS A 299 -4.94 -12.05 12.70
N SER A 300 -6.06 -11.47 12.34
CA SER A 300 -6.14 -10.19 11.63
C SER A 300 -7.24 -9.36 12.28
N ASN A 301 -6.93 -8.13 12.62
CA ASN A 301 -7.91 -7.14 13.05
C ASN A 301 -7.67 -5.90 12.20
N PHE A 302 -8.33 -5.87 11.05
CA PHE A 302 -8.11 -4.87 10.01
C PHE A 302 -9.28 -3.91 9.95
N ARG A 303 -8.97 -2.62 10.00
CA ARG A 303 -9.92 -1.53 9.77
C ARG A 303 -9.29 -0.55 8.80
N GLN A 304 -9.98 -0.29 7.70
CA GLN A 304 -9.62 0.74 6.74
C GLN A 304 -10.77 1.74 6.69
N PHE A 305 -10.50 2.93 7.19
CA PHE A 305 -11.41 4.05 7.28
C PHE A 305 -11.37 4.85 5.99
N ILE A 306 -12.54 5.31 5.56
CA ILE A 306 -12.71 6.36 4.56
C ILE A 306 -13.10 7.63 5.32
N GLY A 307 -12.48 8.76 4.99
CA GLY A 307 -12.78 10.01 5.66
C GLY A 307 -12.01 11.18 5.06
N HIS A 308 -12.11 12.33 5.74
CA HIS A 308 -11.57 13.59 5.25
C HIS A 308 -10.32 14.01 6.03
N PHE A 309 -9.27 14.34 5.31
CA PHE A 309 -8.06 14.96 5.82
C PHE A 309 -8.17 16.48 5.74
N SER A 310 -7.83 17.16 6.84
CA SER A 310 -7.64 18.60 6.87
C SER A 310 -6.38 18.98 7.64
N GLY A 311 -5.69 20.05 7.23
CA GLY A 311 -4.47 20.51 7.87
C GLY A 311 -3.36 20.79 6.87
N SER A 312 -2.11 20.72 7.30
CA SER A 312 -0.96 21.18 6.51
C SER A 312 0.14 20.14 6.38
N ILE A 313 0.79 20.12 5.22
CA ILE A 313 2.00 19.35 4.95
C ILE A 313 3.04 20.28 4.31
N GLN A 314 4.23 20.36 4.91
CA GLN A 314 5.37 21.05 4.32
C GLN A 314 6.25 20.08 3.54
N ASP A 315 6.52 20.40 2.27
CA ASP A 315 7.38 19.60 1.41
C ASP A 315 8.89 19.84 1.65
N ASN A 316 9.72 19.19 0.84
CA ASN A 316 11.18 19.30 0.96
C ASN A 316 11.75 20.66 0.51
N ASP A 317 10.99 21.43 -0.28
CA ASP A 317 11.35 22.78 -0.74
C ASP A 317 10.84 23.87 0.21
N GLY A 318 10.10 23.47 1.26
CA GLY A 318 9.56 24.35 2.29
C GLY A 318 8.17 24.90 1.97
N VAL A 319 7.55 24.48 0.86
CA VAL A 319 6.18 24.90 0.49
C VAL A 319 5.18 24.17 1.37
N ILE A 320 4.21 24.92 1.90
CA ILE A 320 3.12 24.38 2.71
C ILE A 320 1.93 24.12 1.80
N HIS A 321 1.48 22.87 1.77
CA HIS A 321 0.27 22.43 1.07
C HIS A 321 -0.84 22.30 2.10
N GLN A 322 -1.92 23.07 1.92
CA GLN A 322 -3.10 22.99 2.76
C GLN A 322 -4.08 21.97 2.18
N LEU A 323 -4.59 21.11 3.05
CA LEU A 323 -5.67 20.19 2.75
C LEU A 323 -6.92 20.66 3.48
N GLU A 324 -8.02 20.77 2.74
CA GLU A 324 -9.33 21.13 3.27
C GLU A 324 -10.34 20.07 2.85
N ASN A 325 -10.80 19.27 3.82
CA ASN A 325 -11.77 18.19 3.61
C ASN A 325 -11.41 17.21 2.48
N VAL A 326 -10.13 16.90 2.32
CA VAL A 326 -9.64 16.02 1.26
C VAL A 326 -9.97 14.57 1.59
N LEU A 327 -10.76 13.92 0.73
CA LEU A 327 -11.12 12.53 0.91
C LEU A 327 -9.90 11.61 0.77
N GLY A 328 -9.79 10.61 1.64
CA GLY A 328 -8.73 9.62 1.59
C GLY A 328 -8.98 8.43 2.49
N LEU A 329 -7.95 7.60 2.66
CA LEU A 329 -7.98 6.36 3.43
C LEU A 329 -7.05 6.45 4.63
N THR A 330 -7.46 5.85 5.75
CA THR A 330 -6.61 5.60 6.92
C THR A 330 -6.79 4.16 7.40
N GLU A 331 -5.76 3.52 7.94
CA GLU A 331 -5.84 2.16 8.48
C GLU A 331 -5.42 2.06 9.94
N ASP A 332 -6.06 1.14 10.64
CA ASP A 332 -5.56 0.50 11.86
C ASP A 332 -5.58 -1.02 11.65
N HIS A 333 -4.41 -1.63 11.58
CA HIS A 333 -4.30 -3.08 11.38
C HIS A 333 -3.38 -3.70 12.42
N PHE A 334 -3.87 -4.77 13.05
CA PHE A 334 -3.04 -5.77 13.71
C PHE A 334 -3.05 -7.08 12.93
N ALA A 335 -1.87 -7.66 12.72
CA ALA A 335 -1.74 -8.94 12.04
C ALA A 335 -0.77 -9.88 12.74
N ARG A 336 -1.14 -11.15 12.74
CA ARG A 336 -0.35 -12.26 13.25
C ARG A 336 -0.44 -13.40 12.23
N TRP A 337 0.64 -13.69 11.52
CA TRP A 337 0.67 -14.72 10.45
C TRP A 337 1.58 -15.93 10.66
#